data_AF-A0A8S4FHU3-F1
#
_entry.id   AF-A0A8S4FHU3-F1
#
_cell.length_a   1.000
_cell.length_b   1.000
_cell.length_c   1.000
_cell.angle_alpha   90.00
_cell.angle_beta   90.00
_cell.angle_gamma   90.00
#
_symmetry.space_group_name_H-M   'P 1'
#
loop_
_entity.id
_entity.type
_entity.pdbx_description
1 polymer ?
#
loop_
_entity_poly.entity_id
_entity_poly.type
_entity_poly.pdbx_seq_one_letter_code
_entity_poly.pdbx_strand_id
1 'polypeptide(L)'
;MSNEQWSQAALPVRYGGLGLRRLEDTQLPAFLASSCGVLRLVTRILHVNGDEFSIPHAAEALELWQSVCPESAVPVQPERQRVWDEEQCRLQLNMLMLRNAGLSWRLGTLLDNDSLRVAVALRLGCTVVEPHVCVCGARVDQSGRHGLHCVRSAGRFSRHHAINDIVRRALVSADVPAVLEPPGLSRADGKRPDGLTMVPWEKGRSLLWDATCVCTLAPSHVQSTAANAGAAAEAAARLKKLKYSQLMQRYLFVPLAVETMGVWGEEGRAFLREITRRLRSRGLGSSSGAHLMQRLSLAVQRGNAASVMDLEENKYTFVEPRLSIYCKSKNEWAKLASWAVRNDVHSNHVRWLIQVPRLYDIYRIKNILKNFQEFLSNLFDPLFQVSIDPSSNTELHKFLTHVIGFDSVDDESKPENSNLNDHMKTPEEWNHEENPPYGYYLYYMYANMVILNQLRKEQGLNTFVLRPHCGEAGPPAHLSVAFLLAENISHGLTLKKVNRYF
;
A
#
# COMPACT_ATOMS: atom_id res chain seq x y z
N MET A 1 -21.89 -3.25 23.06
CA MET A 1 -21.98 -4.14 21.89
C MET A 1 -23.38 -4.71 21.84
N SER A 2 -23.97 -4.87 20.65
CA SER A 2 -25.19 -5.66 20.51
C SER A 2 -24.89 -7.16 20.71
N ASN A 3 -25.91 -7.96 20.97
CA ASN A 3 -25.75 -9.42 21.11
C ASN A 3 -25.13 -10.05 19.85
N GLU A 4 -25.48 -9.56 18.66
CA GLU A 4 -24.89 -10.05 17.40
C GLU A 4 -23.40 -9.71 17.25
N GLN A 5 -23.01 -8.48 17.61
CA GLN A 5 -21.60 -8.07 17.62
C GLN A 5 -20.79 -8.94 18.58
N TRP A 6 -21.38 -9.30 19.73
CA TRP A 6 -20.74 -10.20 20.67
C TRP A 6 -20.63 -11.62 20.13
N SER A 7 -21.69 -12.16 19.54
CA SER A 7 -21.65 -13.48 18.89
C SER A 7 -20.58 -13.55 17.81
N GLN A 8 -20.41 -12.50 17.00
CA GLN A 8 -19.35 -12.45 16.00
C GLN A 8 -17.96 -12.38 16.65
N ALA A 9 -17.77 -11.56 17.69
CA ALA A 9 -16.50 -11.46 18.41
C ALA A 9 -16.12 -12.75 19.15
N ALA A 10 -17.09 -13.52 19.60
CA ALA A 10 -16.88 -14.79 20.30
C ALA A 10 -16.40 -15.92 19.38
N LEU A 11 -16.67 -15.84 18.08
CA LEU A 11 -16.21 -16.86 17.12
C LEU A 11 -14.68 -16.99 17.10
N PRO A 12 -14.15 -18.18 16.80
CA PRO A 12 -12.73 -18.38 16.54
C PRO A 12 -12.21 -17.43 15.46
N VAL A 13 -10.93 -17.06 15.54
CA VAL A 13 -10.25 -16.19 14.55
C VAL A 13 -10.40 -16.73 13.12
N ARG A 14 -10.35 -18.05 12.93
CA ARG A 14 -10.56 -18.71 11.62
C ARG A 14 -11.94 -18.46 11.00
N TYR A 15 -12.93 -18.08 11.81
CA TYR A 15 -14.28 -17.72 11.40
C TYR A 15 -14.51 -16.20 11.42
N GLY A 16 -13.45 -15.41 11.56
CA GLY A 16 -13.51 -13.94 11.52
C GLY A 16 -13.97 -13.30 12.83
N GLY A 17 -13.95 -14.04 13.94
CA GLY A 17 -14.15 -13.50 15.29
C GLY A 17 -12.85 -13.16 16.01
N LEU A 18 -12.95 -12.76 17.28
CA LEU A 18 -11.82 -12.41 18.15
C LEU A 18 -11.44 -13.54 19.11
N GLY A 19 -12.18 -14.65 19.13
CA GLY A 19 -11.99 -15.75 20.07
C GLY A 19 -12.35 -15.42 21.52
N LEU A 20 -13.10 -14.33 21.75
CA LEU A 20 -13.51 -13.88 23.08
C LEU A 20 -14.76 -14.64 23.53
N ARG A 21 -14.57 -15.86 24.02
CA ARG A 21 -15.65 -16.76 24.44
C ARG A 21 -16.23 -16.36 25.79
N ARG A 22 -17.55 -16.50 25.97
CA ARG A 22 -18.16 -16.45 27.30
C ARG A 22 -18.02 -17.80 27.97
N LEU A 23 -18.04 -17.80 29.30
CA LEU A 23 -18.04 -19.02 30.09
C LEU A 23 -19.22 -19.93 29.71
N GLU A 24 -20.40 -19.34 29.45
CA GLU A 24 -21.60 -20.04 29.01
C GLU A 24 -21.42 -20.78 27.67
N ASP A 25 -20.56 -20.28 26.79
CA ASP A 25 -20.28 -20.89 25.48
C ASP A 25 -19.28 -22.05 25.56
N THR A 26 -18.51 -22.15 26.65
CA THR A 26 -17.42 -23.14 26.78
C THR A 26 -17.70 -24.19 27.85
N GLN A 27 -18.57 -23.90 28.82
CA GLN A 27 -18.83 -24.79 29.96
C GLN A 27 -19.31 -26.18 29.52
N LEU A 28 -20.18 -26.24 28.51
CA LEU A 28 -20.81 -27.48 28.06
C LEU A 28 -19.84 -28.34 27.22
N PRO A 29 -19.16 -27.79 26.19
CA PRO A 29 -18.04 -28.46 25.52
C PRO A 29 -16.94 -28.95 26.47
N ALA A 30 -16.56 -28.13 27.46
CA ALA A 30 -15.50 -28.48 28.41
C ALA A 30 -15.92 -29.64 29.33
N PHE A 31 -17.16 -29.61 29.84
CA PHE A 31 -17.71 -30.66 30.69
C PHE A 31 -17.84 -31.99 29.94
N LEU A 32 -18.37 -31.98 28.71
CA LEU A 32 -18.51 -33.19 27.89
C LEU A 32 -17.16 -33.79 27.54
N ALA A 33 -16.20 -32.96 27.14
CA ALA A 33 -14.86 -33.44 26.82
C ALA A 33 -14.13 -34.03 28.03
N SER A 34 -14.25 -33.38 29.18
CA SER A 34 -13.68 -33.89 30.44
C SER A 34 -14.34 -35.21 30.83
N SER A 35 -15.67 -35.31 30.73
CA SER A 35 -16.43 -36.53 31.04
C SER A 35 -16.00 -37.70 30.17
N CYS A 36 -15.88 -37.51 28.86
CA CYS A 36 -15.41 -38.54 27.92
C CYS A 36 -13.92 -38.90 28.14
N GLY A 37 -13.07 -37.92 28.43
CA GLY A 37 -11.64 -38.15 28.64
C GLY A 37 -11.31 -38.89 29.94
N VAL A 38 -12.11 -38.67 30.99
CA VAL A 38 -11.89 -39.24 32.33
C VAL A 38 -12.58 -40.59 32.50
N LEU A 39 -13.64 -40.89 31.73
CA LEU A 39 -14.41 -42.14 31.84
C LEU A 39 -13.52 -43.39 31.84
N ARG A 40 -12.58 -43.49 30.90
CA ARG A 40 -11.67 -44.64 30.80
C ARG A 40 -10.72 -44.77 31.99
N LEU A 41 -10.31 -43.65 32.60
CA LEU A 41 -9.45 -43.67 33.76
C LEU A 41 -10.22 -44.09 35.01
N VAL A 42 -11.44 -43.56 35.18
CA VAL A 42 -12.28 -43.86 36.35
C VAL A 42 -12.75 -45.30 36.34
N THR A 43 -13.16 -45.85 35.19
CA THR A 43 -13.55 -47.27 35.08
C THR A 43 -12.39 -48.21 35.43
N ARG A 44 -11.16 -47.86 35.06
CA ARG A 44 -9.95 -48.60 35.48
C ARG A 44 -9.69 -48.53 36.98
N ILE A 45 -9.83 -47.35 37.59
CA ILE A 45 -9.60 -47.17 39.03
C ILE A 45 -10.64 -47.96 39.83
N LEU A 46 -11.90 -47.87 39.42
CA LEU A 46 -13.03 -48.46 40.13
C LEU A 46 -13.27 -49.95 39.78
N HIS A 47 -12.51 -50.50 38.83
CA HIS A 47 -12.65 -51.89 38.37
C HIS A 47 -14.08 -52.24 37.89
N VAL A 48 -14.78 -51.27 37.31
CA VAL A 48 -16.14 -51.43 36.75
C VAL A 48 -16.05 -51.51 35.22
N ASN A 49 -16.92 -52.30 34.61
CA ASN A 49 -17.01 -52.33 33.14
C ASN A 49 -17.49 -50.96 32.63
N GLY A 50 -17.04 -50.55 31.45
CA GLY A 50 -17.33 -49.22 30.89
C GLY A 50 -18.82 -48.90 30.75
N ASP A 51 -19.66 -49.92 30.64
CA ASP A 51 -21.12 -49.79 30.50
C ASP A 51 -21.85 -49.73 31.86
N GLU A 52 -21.18 -50.03 32.97
CA GLU A 52 -21.75 -50.04 34.32
C GLU A 52 -21.56 -48.71 35.07
N PHE A 53 -20.76 -47.80 34.53
CA PHE A 53 -20.42 -46.53 35.17
C PHE A 53 -20.69 -45.34 34.25
N SER A 54 -21.57 -44.45 34.70
CA SER A 54 -21.86 -43.17 34.03
C SER A 54 -21.36 -42.01 34.87
N ILE A 55 -20.75 -41.02 34.21
CA ILE A 55 -20.42 -39.74 34.85
C ILE A 55 -21.74 -39.01 35.16
N PRO A 56 -21.95 -38.51 36.39
CA PRO A 56 -23.14 -37.74 36.73
C PRO A 56 -23.35 -36.56 35.77
N HIS A 57 -24.60 -36.29 35.40
CA HIS A 57 -24.98 -35.19 34.48
C HIS A 57 -24.43 -35.27 33.05
N ALA A 58 -23.67 -36.31 32.67
CA ALA A 58 -23.14 -36.42 31.32
C ALA A 58 -24.24 -36.61 30.26
N ALA A 59 -25.28 -37.37 30.56
CA ALA A 59 -26.43 -37.55 29.67
C ALA A 59 -27.22 -36.24 29.50
N GLU A 60 -27.52 -35.55 30.60
CA GLU A 60 -28.21 -34.24 30.60
C GLU A 60 -27.40 -33.17 29.83
N ALA A 61 -26.09 -33.16 30.01
CA ALA A 61 -25.19 -32.26 29.28
C ALA A 61 -25.17 -32.58 27.78
N LEU A 62 -25.26 -33.86 27.40
CA LEU A 62 -25.30 -34.26 26.01
C LEU A 62 -26.63 -33.84 25.35
N GLU A 63 -27.75 -34.04 26.04
CA GLU A 63 -29.07 -33.57 25.59
C GLU A 63 -29.10 -32.04 25.44
N LEU A 64 -28.54 -31.32 26.40
CA LEU A 64 -28.42 -29.86 26.32
C LEU A 64 -27.55 -29.44 25.12
N TRP A 65 -26.45 -30.14 24.86
CA TRP A 65 -25.59 -29.83 23.72
C TRP A 65 -26.29 -30.13 22.39
N GLN A 66 -27.04 -31.23 22.31
CA GLN A 66 -27.87 -31.57 21.16
C GLN A 66 -29.00 -30.55 20.95
N SER A 67 -29.56 -29.96 22.00
CA SER A 67 -30.55 -28.88 21.85
C SER A 67 -29.95 -27.62 21.19
N VAL A 68 -28.66 -27.36 21.42
CA VAL A 68 -27.91 -26.27 20.80
C VAL A 68 -27.43 -26.66 19.39
N CYS A 69 -27.11 -27.94 19.17
CA CYS A 69 -26.60 -28.50 17.91
C CYS A 69 -27.46 -29.68 17.42
N PRO A 70 -28.72 -29.44 16.98
CA PRO A 70 -29.72 -30.49 16.77
C PRO A 70 -29.40 -31.48 15.65
N GLU A 71 -28.57 -31.09 14.68
CA GLU A 71 -28.16 -31.96 13.55
C GLU A 71 -26.74 -32.53 13.72
N SER A 72 -26.05 -32.24 14.81
CA SER A 72 -24.67 -32.67 15.02
C SER A 72 -24.62 -34.00 15.78
N ALA A 73 -23.95 -35.00 15.21
CA ALA A 73 -23.62 -36.23 15.91
C ALA A 73 -22.53 -36.00 16.97
N VAL A 74 -22.38 -36.96 17.90
CA VAL A 74 -21.28 -36.94 18.88
C VAL A 74 -19.93 -36.87 18.13
N PRO A 75 -19.05 -35.91 18.47
CA PRO A 75 -17.79 -35.72 17.75
C PRO A 75 -16.85 -36.93 17.82
N VAL A 76 -16.07 -37.13 16.75
CA VAL A 76 -14.95 -38.06 16.73
C VAL A 76 -13.84 -37.51 17.64
N GLN A 77 -13.29 -38.33 18.55
CA GLN A 77 -12.42 -37.91 19.67
C GLN A 77 -13.14 -37.02 20.70
N PRO A 78 -14.22 -37.52 21.33
CA PRO A 78 -15.04 -36.74 22.27
C PRO A 78 -14.27 -36.28 23.50
N GLU A 79 -13.09 -36.81 23.80
CA GLU A 79 -12.21 -36.34 24.87
C GLU A 79 -11.58 -34.96 24.60
N ARG A 80 -11.70 -34.40 23.38
CA ARG A 80 -11.11 -33.11 23.02
C ARG A 80 -12.16 -31.99 23.03
N GLN A 81 -12.02 -31.00 23.92
CA GLN A 81 -12.96 -29.86 23.98
C GLN A 81 -13.16 -29.17 22.62
N ARG A 82 -12.08 -29.00 21.85
CA ARG A 82 -12.10 -28.31 20.56
C ARG A 82 -13.14 -28.89 19.57
N VAL A 83 -13.36 -30.21 19.57
CA VAL A 83 -14.27 -30.83 18.59
C VAL A 83 -15.74 -30.56 18.93
N TRP A 84 -16.07 -30.42 20.21
CA TRP A 84 -17.40 -29.99 20.66
C TRP A 84 -17.63 -28.49 20.42
N ASP A 85 -16.59 -27.68 20.64
CA ASP A 85 -16.62 -26.23 20.40
C ASP A 85 -16.80 -25.87 18.92
N GLU A 86 -16.22 -26.67 18.02
CA GLU A 86 -16.21 -26.41 16.58
C GLU A 86 -17.62 -26.47 15.97
N GLU A 87 -18.44 -27.42 16.39
CA GLU A 87 -19.82 -27.56 15.93
C GLU A 87 -20.71 -26.38 16.37
N GLN A 88 -20.61 -25.97 17.64
CA GLN A 88 -21.32 -24.80 18.15
C GLN A 88 -20.92 -23.52 17.41
N CYS A 89 -19.60 -23.33 17.20
CA CYS A 89 -19.09 -22.18 16.46
C CYS A 89 -19.54 -22.16 15.00
N ARG A 90 -19.61 -23.34 14.35
CA ARG A 90 -20.05 -23.49 12.97
C ARG A 90 -21.51 -23.08 12.79
N LEU A 91 -22.40 -23.52 13.68
CA LEU A 91 -23.81 -23.15 13.65
C LEU A 91 -24.01 -21.65 13.93
N GLN A 92 -23.28 -21.10 14.90
CA GLN A 92 -23.32 -19.67 15.20
C GLN A 92 -22.82 -18.83 14.02
N LEU A 93 -21.77 -19.25 13.32
CA LEU A 93 -21.31 -18.63 12.08
C LEU A 93 -22.39 -18.69 10.99
N ASN A 94 -23.03 -19.84 10.78
CA ASN A 94 -24.09 -19.98 9.78
C ASN A 94 -25.27 -19.04 10.06
N MET A 95 -25.70 -18.93 11.32
CA MET A 95 -26.75 -17.97 11.71
C MET A 95 -26.33 -16.52 11.46
N LEU A 96 -25.08 -16.18 11.75
CA LEU A 96 -24.54 -14.84 11.51
C LEU A 96 -24.43 -14.52 10.02
N MET A 97 -24.00 -15.48 9.20
CA MET A 97 -23.89 -15.33 7.74
C MET A 97 -25.25 -15.17 7.06
N LEU A 98 -26.29 -15.82 7.58
CA LEU A 98 -27.68 -15.65 7.10
C LEU A 98 -28.26 -14.28 7.47
N ARG A 99 -27.81 -13.66 8.56
CA ARG A 99 -28.34 -12.38 9.08
C ARG A 99 -27.54 -11.16 8.66
N ASN A 100 -26.23 -11.30 8.51
CA ASN A 100 -25.31 -10.24 8.11
C ASN A 100 -24.32 -10.80 7.11
N ALA A 101 -24.08 -10.07 6.03
CA ALA A 101 -23.01 -10.41 5.10
C ALA A 101 -21.67 -10.34 5.87
N GLY A 102 -21.15 -11.49 6.26
CA GLY A 102 -19.91 -11.63 7.00
C GLY A 102 -18.72 -11.09 6.21
N LEU A 103 -17.55 -11.07 6.86
CA LEU A 103 -16.28 -10.62 6.28
C LEU A 103 -16.08 -11.25 4.90
N SER A 104 -16.22 -10.45 3.85
CA SER A 104 -16.10 -10.91 2.47
C SER A 104 -15.08 -10.05 1.74
N TRP A 105 -14.14 -10.71 1.06
CA TRP A 105 -13.20 -10.03 0.15
C TRP A 105 -13.94 -9.20 -0.91
N ARG A 106 -15.14 -9.65 -1.33
CA ARG A 106 -16.01 -8.93 -2.29
C ARG A 106 -16.62 -7.65 -1.72
N LEU A 107 -16.80 -7.58 -0.39
CA LEU A 107 -17.34 -6.41 0.31
C LEU A 107 -16.24 -5.43 0.76
N GLY A 108 -14.96 -5.76 0.52
CA GLY A 108 -13.83 -4.95 0.91
C GLY A 108 -13.62 -4.87 2.43
N THR A 109 -14.15 -5.84 3.18
CA THR A 109 -14.14 -5.84 4.64
C THR A 109 -13.00 -6.68 5.26
N LEU A 110 -12.15 -7.29 4.45
CA LEU A 110 -11.03 -8.11 4.93
C LEU A 110 -9.81 -7.24 5.24
N LEU A 111 -9.30 -7.28 6.48
CA LEU A 111 -8.00 -6.72 6.83
C LEU A 111 -6.92 -7.78 6.61
N ASP A 112 -5.76 -7.37 6.11
CA ASP A 112 -4.56 -8.21 6.16
C ASP A 112 -4.10 -8.40 7.61
N ASN A 113 -3.22 -9.37 7.84
CA ASN A 113 -2.79 -9.77 9.18
C ASN A 113 -2.15 -8.61 9.95
N ASP A 114 -1.35 -7.78 9.28
CA ASP A 114 -0.65 -6.67 9.93
C ASP A 114 -1.61 -5.52 10.25
N SER A 115 -2.50 -5.16 9.32
CA SER A 115 -3.56 -4.20 9.59
C SER A 115 -4.45 -4.63 10.75
N LEU A 116 -4.80 -5.93 10.84
CA LEU A 116 -5.59 -6.46 11.94
C LEU A 116 -4.80 -6.42 13.25
N ARG A 117 -3.54 -6.87 13.24
CA ARG A 117 -2.63 -6.84 14.41
C ARG A 117 -2.52 -5.42 14.96
N VAL A 118 -2.22 -4.44 14.11
CA VAL A 118 -2.07 -3.04 14.51
C VAL A 118 -3.40 -2.47 15.02
N ALA A 119 -4.52 -2.71 14.33
CA ALA A 119 -5.83 -2.23 14.76
C ALA A 119 -6.22 -2.76 16.15
N VAL A 120 -6.00 -4.05 16.40
CA VAL A 120 -6.26 -4.67 17.71
C VAL A 120 -5.29 -4.16 18.77
N ALA A 121 -4.00 -4.09 18.47
CA ALA A 121 -2.98 -3.64 19.43
C ALA A 121 -3.19 -2.18 19.85
N LEU A 122 -3.55 -1.28 18.91
CA LEU A 122 -3.89 0.11 19.22
C LEU A 122 -5.10 0.22 20.17
N ARG A 123 -6.08 -0.70 20.07
CA ARG A 123 -7.27 -0.73 20.93
C ARG A 123 -6.98 -1.27 22.32
N LEU A 124 -6.17 -2.32 22.40
CA LEU A 124 -5.81 -2.97 23.65
C LEU A 124 -4.65 -2.27 24.37
N GLY A 125 -3.98 -1.32 23.72
CA GLY A 125 -2.78 -0.67 24.26
C GLY A 125 -1.57 -1.61 24.29
N CYS A 126 -1.55 -2.64 23.45
CA CYS A 126 -0.43 -3.57 23.32
C CYS A 126 0.73 -2.93 22.53
N THR A 127 1.90 -3.54 22.63
CA THR A 127 3.07 -3.20 21.80
C THR A 127 2.75 -3.42 20.31
N VAL A 128 3.00 -2.40 19.50
CA VAL A 128 2.72 -2.38 18.06
C VAL A 128 4.01 -2.41 17.24
N VAL A 129 5.01 -1.63 17.66
CA VAL A 129 6.30 -1.43 16.97
C VAL A 129 7.43 -1.43 17.99
N GLU A 130 8.65 -1.69 17.56
CA GLU A 130 9.83 -1.44 18.39
C GLU A 130 10.07 0.07 18.56
N PRO A 131 10.54 0.56 19.73
CA PRO A 131 10.87 1.96 19.90
C PRO A 131 11.94 2.44 18.91
N HIS A 132 11.70 3.57 18.24
CA HIS A 132 12.58 4.10 17.20
C HIS A 132 12.47 5.62 17.06
N VAL A 133 13.28 6.22 16.19
CA VAL A 133 13.20 7.65 15.86
C VAL A 133 12.47 7.82 14.53
N CYS A 134 11.36 8.56 14.54
CA CYS A 134 10.60 8.88 13.34
C CYS A 134 11.40 9.83 12.42
N VAL A 135 11.08 9.83 11.13
CA VAL A 135 11.58 10.80 10.12
C VAL A 135 11.34 12.27 10.50
N CYS A 136 10.40 12.55 11.41
CA CYS A 136 10.21 13.90 11.95
C CYS A 136 11.17 14.27 13.10
N GLY A 137 12.01 13.34 13.56
CA GLY A 137 12.94 13.49 14.68
C GLY A 137 12.38 13.09 16.04
N ALA A 138 11.07 12.86 16.16
CA ALA A 138 10.45 12.45 17.42
C ALA A 138 10.76 10.98 17.77
N ARG A 139 10.89 10.69 19.07
CA ARG A 139 10.93 9.31 19.57
C ARG A 139 9.54 8.69 19.52
N VAL A 140 9.47 7.50 18.91
CA VAL A 140 8.30 6.65 18.84
C VAL A 140 8.45 5.57 19.91
N ASP A 141 7.45 5.46 20.77
CA ASP A 141 7.40 4.41 21.79
C ASP A 141 6.79 3.12 21.21
N GLN A 142 6.74 2.08 22.05
CA GLN A 142 6.21 0.77 21.69
C GLN A 142 4.73 0.80 21.26
N SER A 143 4.00 1.88 21.56
CA SER A 143 2.59 2.02 21.20
C SER A 143 2.38 2.38 19.73
N GLY A 144 3.40 2.91 19.05
CA GLY A 144 3.33 3.36 17.66
C GLY A 144 2.39 4.56 17.41
N ARG A 145 1.76 5.12 18.44
CA ARG A 145 0.73 6.18 18.33
C ARG A 145 1.24 7.46 17.68
N HIS A 146 2.55 7.68 17.68
CA HIS A 146 3.18 8.79 16.97
C HIS A 146 2.78 8.83 15.49
N GLY A 147 2.77 7.68 14.80
CA GLY A 147 2.43 7.60 13.38
C GLY A 147 1.04 8.14 13.04
N LEU A 148 0.09 8.04 13.98
CA LEU A 148 -1.29 8.47 13.78
C LEU A 148 -1.47 10.00 13.66
N HIS A 149 -0.51 10.79 14.17
CA HIS A 149 -0.55 12.25 14.15
C HIS A 149 0.70 12.90 13.54
N CYS A 150 1.71 12.11 13.17
CA CYS A 150 2.91 12.63 12.55
C CYS A 150 2.60 13.23 11.16
N VAL A 151 3.00 14.49 10.97
CA VAL A 151 2.83 15.19 9.68
C VAL A 151 3.70 14.59 8.57
N ARG A 152 4.76 13.85 8.92
CA ARG A 152 5.64 13.16 7.97
C ARG A 152 5.24 11.71 7.69
N SER A 153 4.18 11.18 8.31
CA SER A 153 3.66 9.85 8.01
C SER A 153 2.90 9.87 6.68
N ALA A 154 3.31 9.05 5.70
CA ALA A 154 2.64 8.99 4.40
C ALA A 154 1.29 8.26 4.47
N GLY A 155 1.10 7.34 5.41
CA GLY A 155 -0.10 6.54 5.62
C GLY A 155 -1.35 7.38 5.90
N ARG A 156 -1.17 8.65 6.34
CA ARG A 156 -2.27 9.61 6.48
C ARG A 156 -3.00 9.88 5.16
N PHE A 157 -2.28 9.85 4.05
CA PHE A 157 -2.83 10.10 2.71
C PHE A 157 -3.70 8.93 2.25
N SER A 158 -3.24 7.68 2.49
CA SER A 158 -4.01 6.46 2.21
C SER A 158 -5.38 6.48 2.89
N ARG A 159 -5.40 6.85 4.18
CA ARG A 159 -6.64 6.99 4.96
C ARG A 159 -7.59 8.04 4.38
N HIS A 160 -7.06 9.22 4.04
CA HIS A 160 -7.83 10.34 3.49
C HIS A 160 -8.45 9.99 2.13
N HIS A 161 -7.65 9.40 1.23
CA HIS A 161 -8.11 8.97 -0.10
C HIS A 161 -9.18 7.88 0.01
N ALA A 162 -8.99 6.89 0.88
CA ALA A 162 -9.95 5.79 1.04
C ALA A 162 -11.32 6.27 1.54
N ILE A 163 -11.35 7.20 2.51
CA ILE A 163 -12.62 7.78 2.99
C ILE A 163 -13.35 8.49 1.84
N ASN A 164 -12.64 9.36 1.13
CA ASN A 164 -13.22 10.16 0.05
C ASN A 164 -13.76 9.30 -1.10
N ASP A 165 -13.01 8.27 -1.50
CA ASP A 165 -13.47 7.38 -2.55
C ASP A 165 -14.65 6.49 -2.11
N ILE A 166 -14.69 6.00 -0.86
CA ILE A 166 -15.86 5.27 -0.34
C ILE A 166 -17.10 6.16 -0.34
N VAL A 167 -16.98 7.41 0.12
CA VAL A 167 -18.09 8.37 0.14
C VAL A 167 -18.58 8.69 -1.27
N ARG A 168 -17.66 8.98 -2.20
CA ARG A 168 -18.01 9.22 -3.61
C ARG A 168 -18.74 8.02 -4.22
N ARG A 169 -18.22 6.80 -4.03
CA ARG A 169 -18.89 5.59 -4.54
C ARG A 169 -20.28 5.41 -3.94
N ALA A 170 -20.44 5.69 -2.64
CA ALA A 170 -21.74 5.60 -1.97
C ALA A 170 -22.75 6.63 -2.51
N LEU A 171 -22.30 7.86 -2.80
CA LEU A 171 -23.14 8.89 -3.45
C LEU A 171 -23.56 8.46 -4.86
N VAL A 172 -22.64 7.94 -5.67
CA VAL A 172 -22.94 7.42 -7.01
C VAL A 172 -23.94 6.26 -6.94
N SER A 173 -23.74 5.32 -6.00
CA SER A 173 -24.71 4.24 -5.75
C SER A 173 -26.07 4.75 -5.25
N ALA A 174 -26.13 5.96 -4.70
CA ALA A 174 -27.36 6.64 -4.30
C ALA A 174 -27.95 7.56 -5.40
N ASP A 175 -27.46 7.46 -6.64
CA ASP A 175 -27.87 8.28 -7.79
C ASP A 175 -27.57 9.76 -7.64
N VAL A 176 -26.54 10.07 -6.87
CA VAL A 176 -26.02 11.44 -6.71
C VAL A 176 -24.64 11.46 -7.37
N PRO A 177 -24.54 11.87 -8.64
CA PRO A 177 -23.25 12.01 -9.30
C PRO A 177 -22.37 12.98 -8.51
N ALA A 178 -21.13 12.58 -8.26
CA ALA A 178 -20.20 13.36 -7.46
C ALA A 178 -18.76 13.21 -7.99
N VAL A 179 -18.00 14.30 -7.89
CA VAL A 179 -16.60 14.38 -8.34
C VAL A 179 -15.68 14.60 -7.15
N LEU A 180 -14.47 14.08 -7.24
CA LEU A 180 -13.40 14.36 -6.28
C LEU A 180 -12.54 15.50 -6.78
N GLU A 181 -12.02 16.26 -5.82
CA GLU A 181 -11.14 17.41 -6.02
C GLU A 181 -11.64 18.38 -7.13
N PRO A 182 -12.85 18.94 -7.03
CA PRO A 182 -13.40 19.84 -8.04
C PRO A 182 -12.50 21.07 -8.30
N PRO A 183 -12.06 21.31 -9.55
CA PRO A 183 -11.23 22.48 -9.86
C PRO A 183 -12.05 23.77 -9.89
N GLY A 184 -11.41 24.90 -9.61
CA GLY A 184 -11.94 26.24 -9.92
C GLY A 184 -13.13 26.72 -9.09
N LEU A 185 -13.40 26.13 -7.92
CA LEU A 185 -14.51 26.54 -7.06
C LEU A 185 -14.31 27.90 -6.38
N SER A 186 -13.05 28.27 -6.12
CA SER A 186 -12.68 29.60 -5.63
C SER A 186 -11.61 30.19 -6.55
N ARG A 187 -11.91 31.38 -7.10
CA ARG A 187 -10.97 32.13 -7.96
C ARG A 187 -9.91 32.89 -7.16
N ALA A 188 -10.15 33.14 -5.87
CA ALA A 188 -9.34 34.05 -5.06
C ALA A 188 -8.25 33.34 -4.24
N ASP A 189 -8.52 32.14 -3.72
CA ASP A 189 -7.67 31.48 -2.71
C ASP A 189 -7.26 30.04 -3.07
N GLY A 190 -7.61 29.55 -4.27
CA GLY A 190 -7.25 28.20 -4.73
C GLY A 190 -7.79 27.06 -3.86
N LYS A 191 -8.73 27.33 -2.94
CA LYS A 191 -9.29 26.32 -2.04
C LYS A 191 -10.00 25.22 -2.83
N ARG A 192 -9.61 23.98 -2.53
CA ARG A 192 -10.12 22.78 -3.18
C ARG A 192 -10.62 21.80 -2.11
N PRO A 193 -11.94 21.75 -1.85
CA PRO A 193 -12.55 20.69 -1.07
C PRO A 193 -12.32 19.33 -1.72
N ASP A 194 -12.48 18.26 -0.95
CA ASP A 194 -12.23 16.90 -1.45
C ASP A 194 -13.29 16.42 -2.44
N GLY A 195 -14.53 16.92 -2.36
CA GLY A 195 -15.54 16.55 -3.34
C GLY A 195 -16.75 17.46 -3.43
N LEU A 196 -17.50 17.27 -4.51
CA LEU A 196 -18.68 18.04 -4.91
C LEU A 196 -19.76 17.14 -5.49
N THR A 197 -21.01 17.34 -5.11
CA THR A 197 -22.17 16.76 -5.81
C THR A 197 -22.47 17.57 -7.08
N MET A 198 -22.58 16.88 -8.22
CA MET A 198 -22.88 17.50 -9.51
C MET A 198 -24.35 17.89 -9.64
N VAL A 199 -25.20 17.31 -8.80
CA VAL A 199 -26.61 17.66 -8.65
C VAL A 199 -26.86 18.35 -7.31
N PRO A 200 -27.91 19.19 -7.21
CA PRO A 200 -28.32 19.77 -5.94
C PRO A 200 -28.55 18.72 -4.85
N TRP A 201 -27.98 18.94 -3.68
CA TRP A 201 -28.13 18.06 -2.54
C TRP A 201 -29.38 18.37 -1.73
N GLU A 202 -29.58 19.65 -1.43
CA GLU A 202 -30.74 20.20 -0.70
C GLU A 202 -30.94 21.67 -1.08
N LYS A 203 -32.19 22.16 -1.09
CA LYS A 203 -32.55 23.58 -1.33
C LYS A 203 -31.90 24.17 -2.60
N GLY A 204 -31.82 23.39 -3.68
CA GLY A 204 -31.24 23.82 -4.95
C GLY A 204 -29.71 24.03 -4.94
N ARG A 205 -29.02 23.69 -3.85
CA ARG A 205 -27.57 23.89 -3.70
C ARG A 205 -26.84 22.56 -3.74
N SER A 206 -25.74 22.51 -4.48
CA SER A 206 -24.80 21.38 -4.44
C SER A 206 -24.08 21.31 -3.10
N LEU A 207 -23.67 20.11 -2.73
CA LEU A 207 -22.92 19.82 -1.51
C LEU A 207 -21.42 19.70 -1.81
N LEU A 208 -20.63 20.36 -0.98
CA LEU A 208 -19.20 20.17 -0.84
C LEU A 208 -18.92 19.35 0.42
N TRP A 209 -17.92 18.48 0.35
CA TRP A 209 -17.39 17.83 1.55
C TRP A 209 -15.86 17.87 1.56
N ASP A 210 -15.31 17.75 2.76
CA ASP A 210 -13.88 17.69 2.99
C ASP A 210 -13.63 16.77 4.19
N ALA A 211 -12.86 15.71 3.97
CA ALA A 211 -12.54 14.71 4.96
C ALA A 211 -11.38 15.18 5.85
N THR A 212 -11.41 14.75 7.10
CA THR A 212 -10.27 14.93 8.00
C THR A 212 -10.27 13.79 9.00
N CYS A 213 -9.10 13.21 9.22
CA CYS A 213 -8.92 12.21 10.27
C CYS A 213 -7.94 12.72 11.31
N VAL A 214 -8.38 12.85 12.55
CA VAL A 214 -7.59 13.38 13.67
C VAL A 214 -7.27 12.29 14.68
N CYS A 215 -6.10 12.37 15.32
CA CYS A 215 -5.69 11.36 16.28
C CYS A 215 -6.40 11.55 17.63
N THR A 216 -7.24 10.60 18.03
CA THR A 216 -7.93 10.63 19.34
C THR A 216 -6.94 10.79 20.50
N LEU A 217 -5.75 10.19 20.37
CA LEU A 217 -4.73 10.08 21.41
C LEU A 217 -3.54 11.04 21.21
N ALA A 218 -3.68 12.05 20.35
CA ALA A 218 -2.65 13.08 20.27
C ALA A 218 -2.54 13.81 21.62
N PRO A 219 -1.32 14.23 22.05
CA PRO A 219 -1.13 14.97 23.29
C PRO A 219 -2.04 16.21 23.41
N SER A 220 -2.30 16.90 22.29
CA SER A 220 -3.17 18.07 22.20
C SER A 220 -4.67 17.75 22.23
N HIS A 221 -5.07 16.48 22.15
CA HIS A 221 -6.47 16.05 22.06
C HIS A 221 -6.90 15.21 23.26
N VAL A 222 -5.98 14.46 23.87
CA VAL A 222 -6.25 13.44 24.89
C VAL A 222 -7.13 13.93 26.03
N GLN A 223 -6.93 15.16 26.52
CA GLN A 223 -7.74 15.72 27.61
C GLN A 223 -9.21 15.90 27.20
N SER A 224 -9.44 16.40 25.99
CA SER A 224 -10.80 16.64 25.47
C SER A 224 -11.50 15.34 25.05
N THR A 225 -10.76 14.43 24.42
CA THR A 225 -11.30 13.16 23.89
C THR A 225 -11.55 12.13 25.00
N ALA A 226 -10.81 12.20 26.11
CA ALA A 226 -11.09 11.41 27.30
C ALA A 226 -12.40 11.82 27.98
N ALA A 227 -12.75 13.12 27.97
CA ALA A 227 -13.99 13.61 28.52
C ALA A 227 -15.19 13.34 27.60
N ASN A 228 -15.03 13.63 26.30
CA ASN A 228 -16.11 13.52 25.32
C ASN A 228 -15.63 12.82 24.05
N ALA A 229 -16.21 11.66 23.74
CA ALA A 229 -15.91 10.94 22.51
C ALA A 229 -16.27 11.78 21.29
N GLY A 230 -15.33 11.96 20.36
CA GLY A 230 -15.54 12.78 19.16
C GLY A 230 -15.13 14.25 19.31
N ALA A 231 -14.68 14.68 20.49
CA ALA A 231 -14.28 16.08 20.73
C ALA A 231 -13.22 16.58 19.74
N ALA A 232 -12.25 15.73 19.36
CA ALA A 232 -11.24 16.12 18.38
C ALA A 232 -11.84 16.22 16.97
N ALA A 233 -12.73 15.31 16.60
CA ALA A 233 -13.44 15.37 15.33
C ALA A 233 -14.30 16.65 15.23
N GLU A 234 -15.00 17.04 16.30
CA GLU A 234 -15.80 18.27 16.33
C GLU A 234 -14.93 19.52 16.20
N ALA A 235 -13.81 19.57 16.92
CA ALA A 235 -12.85 20.66 16.80
C ALA A 235 -12.31 20.79 15.37
N ALA A 236 -11.96 19.67 14.73
CA ALA A 236 -11.49 19.63 13.35
C ALA A 236 -12.58 20.03 12.35
N ALA A 237 -13.82 19.60 12.57
CA ALA A 237 -14.96 19.97 11.75
C ALA A 237 -15.19 21.50 11.77
N ARG A 238 -15.15 22.12 12.96
CA ARG A 238 -15.26 23.57 13.10
C ARG A 238 -14.17 24.33 12.34
N LEU A 239 -12.91 23.88 12.43
CA LEU A 239 -11.81 24.48 11.68
C LEU A 239 -12.00 24.37 10.15
N LYS A 240 -12.53 23.26 9.65
CA LYS A 240 -12.85 23.10 8.22
C LYS A 240 -13.98 24.05 7.78
N LYS A 241 -15.02 24.23 8.59
CA LYS A 241 -16.10 25.21 8.29
C LYS A 241 -15.56 26.64 8.25
N LEU A 242 -14.69 27.00 9.18
CA LEU A 242 -14.01 28.31 9.15
C LEU A 242 -13.18 28.48 7.87
N LYS A 243 -12.41 27.46 7.50
CA LYS A 243 -11.60 27.44 6.26
C LYS A 243 -12.44 27.68 5.00
N TYR A 244 -13.61 27.06 4.90
CA TYR A 244 -14.48 27.12 3.71
C TYR A 244 -15.69 28.07 3.84
N SER A 245 -15.70 28.94 4.85
CA SER A 245 -16.78 29.88 5.16
C SER A 245 -17.28 30.71 3.96
N GLN A 246 -16.38 31.13 3.07
CA GLN A 246 -16.76 31.86 1.84
C GLN A 246 -17.54 30.99 0.86
N LEU A 247 -17.11 29.73 0.64
CA LEU A 247 -17.81 28.79 -0.26
C LEU A 247 -19.19 28.41 0.27
N MET A 248 -19.38 28.47 1.59
CA MET A 248 -20.65 28.19 2.25
C MET A 248 -21.77 29.20 1.94
N GLN A 249 -21.47 30.32 1.29
CA GLN A 249 -22.50 31.23 0.78
C GLN A 249 -23.24 30.63 -0.43
N ARG A 250 -22.53 29.87 -1.27
CA ARG A 250 -23.07 29.28 -2.51
C ARG A 250 -23.35 27.79 -2.40
N TYR A 251 -22.53 27.05 -1.65
CA TYR A 251 -22.62 25.59 -1.54
C TYR A 251 -22.97 25.14 -0.12
N LEU A 252 -23.67 24.01 0.02
CA LEU A 252 -23.74 23.34 1.31
C LEU A 252 -22.35 22.75 1.60
N PHE A 253 -21.93 22.72 2.86
CA PHE A 253 -20.61 22.19 3.23
C PHE A 253 -20.74 21.26 4.41
N VAL A 254 -20.22 20.03 4.27
CA VAL A 254 -20.16 19.04 5.34
C VAL A 254 -18.69 18.68 5.63
N PRO A 255 -18.18 18.96 6.84
CA PRO A 255 -16.90 18.43 7.28
C PRO A 255 -17.04 16.94 7.65
N LEU A 256 -16.35 16.08 6.91
CA LEU A 256 -16.27 14.65 7.22
C LEU A 256 -15.13 14.38 8.20
N ALA A 257 -15.32 14.83 9.44
CA ALA A 257 -14.36 14.65 10.51
C ALA A 257 -14.55 13.29 11.20
N VAL A 258 -13.45 12.54 11.33
CA VAL A 258 -13.39 11.26 12.05
C VAL A 258 -12.15 11.23 12.92
N GLU A 259 -12.24 10.58 14.07
CA GLU A 259 -11.06 10.30 14.88
C GLU A 259 -10.45 8.95 14.53
N THR A 260 -9.16 8.74 14.83
CA THR A 260 -8.45 7.48 14.56
C THR A 260 -9.08 6.27 15.27
N MET A 261 -9.77 6.50 16.39
CA MET A 261 -10.55 5.47 17.09
C MET A 261 -11.97 5.28 16.53
N GLY A 262 -12.28 5.82 15.34
CA GLY A 262 -13.51 5.55 14.59
C GLY A 262 -14.73 6.38 15.00
N VAL A 263 -14.55 7.40 15.85
CA VAL A 263 -15.65 8.30 16.24
C VAL A 263 -15.79 9.39 15.19
N TRP A 264 -16.97 9.50 14.59
CA TRP A 264 -17.28 10.52 13.59
C TRP A 264 -17.95 11.74 14.25
N GLY A 265 -17.64 12.93 13.75
CA GLY A 265 -18.35 14.15 14.13
C GLY A 265 -19.83 14.12 13.75
N GLU A 266 -20.65 14.92 14.42
CA GLU A 266 -22.12 14.91 14.32
C GLU A 266 -22.60 15.20 12.90
N GLU A 267 -22.10 16.26 12.26
CA GLU A 267 -22.45 16.63 10.87
C GLU A 267 -22.07 15.51 9.89
N GLY A 268 -20.88 14.91 10.05
CA GLY A 268 -20.44 13.79 9.24
C GLY A 268 -21.33 12.55 9.42
N ARG A 269 -21.71 12.23 10.66
CA ARG A 269 -22.65 11.13 10.96
C ARG A 269 -24.04 11.38 10.39
N ALA A 270 -24.54 12.62 10.46
CA ALA A 270 -25.82 12.99 9.87
C ALA A 270 -25.79 12.80 8.34
N PHE A 271 -24.72 13.26 7.70
CA PHE A 271 -24.54 13.09 6.26
C PHE A 271 -24.44 11.62 5.82
N LEU A 272 -23.67 10.78 6.52
CA LEU A 272 -23.58 9.35 6.23
C LEU A 272 -24.92 8.60 6.43
N ARG A 273 -25.72 9.02 7.43
CA ARG A 273 -27.09 8.51 7.62
C ARG A 273 -28.01 8.91 6.46
N GLU A 274 -27.87 10.13 5.95
CA GLU A 274 -28.65 10.59 4.81
C GLU A 274 -28.29 9.83 3.52
N ILE A 275 -26.99 9.59 3.26
CA ILE A 275 -26.56 8.70 2.16
C ILE A 275 -27.19 7.31 2.33
N THR A 276 -27.13 6.75 3.54
CA THR A 276 -27.74 5.45 3.84
C THR A 276 -29.24 5.42 3.56
N ARG A 277 -29.96 6.48 3.92
CA ARG A 277 -31.40 6.62 3.65
C ARG A 277 -31.66 6.61 2.13
N ARG A 278 -30.86 7.35 1.36
CA ARG A 278 -30.98 7.39 -0.11
C ARG A 278 -30.66 6.04 -0.76
N LEU A 279 -29.62 5.35 -0.30
CA LEU A 279 -29.30 3.99 -0.76
C LEU A 279 -30.47 3.03 -0.55
N ARG A 280 -31.09 3.06 0.64
CA ARG A 280 -32.27 2.22 0.95
C ARG A 280 -33.47 2.56 0.08
N SER A 281 -33.72 3.84 -0.20
CA SER A 281 -34.84 4.25 -1.06
C SER A 281 -34.72 3.74 -2.51
N ARG A 282 -33.52 3.35 -2.96
CA ARG A 282 -33.29 2.74 -4.28
C ARG A 282 -33.51 1.22 -4.32
N GLY A 283 -33.89 0.59 -3.21
CA GLY A 283 -34.04 -0.86 -3.13
C GLY A 283 -32.72 -1.62 -2.92
N LEU A 284 -31.61 -0.93 -2.59
CA LEU A 284 -30.44 -1.62 -2.05
C LEU A 284 -30.80 -2.16 -0.67
N GLY A 285 -30.44 -3.43 -0.40
CA GLY A 285 -30.89 -4.19 0.78
C GLY A 285 -30.72 -3.45 2.10
N SER A 286 -31.51 -3.82 3.12
CA SER A 286 -31.58 -3.18 4.45
C SER A 286 -30.19 -2.96 5.10
N SER A 287 -29.24 -3.86 4.82
CA SER A 287 -27.85 -3.86 5.31
C SER A 287 -26.91 -2.87 4.62
N SER A 288 -27.33 -2.18 3.56
CA SER A 288 -26.45 -1.29 2.76
C SER A 288 -25.80 -0.17 3.60
N GLY A 289 -26.54 0.36 4.58
CA GLY A 289 -26.00 1.32 5.55
C GLY A 289 -24.93 0.74 6.45
N ALA A 290 -25.16 -0.48 6.95
CA ALA A 290 -24.18 -1.19 7.78
C ALA A 290 -22.90 -1.47 7.00
N HIS A 291 -23.02 -1.91 5.75
CA HIS A 291 -21.86 -2.14 4.87
C HIS A 291 -21.06 -0.86 4.60
N LEU A 292 -21.73 0.28 4.37
CA LEU A 292 -21.06 1.57 4.20
C LEU A 292 -20.25 1.94 5.46
N MET A 293 -20.86 1.83 6.64
CA MET A 293 -20.20 2.15 7.91
C MET A 293 -19.05 1.19 8.24
N GLN A 294 -19.19 -0.10 7.91
CA GLN A 294 -18.12 -1.08 8.05
C GLN A 294 -16.93 -0.74 7.14
N ARG A 295 -17.19 -0.44 5.87
CA ARG A 295 -16.14 -0.07 4.90
C ARG A 295 -15.39 1.18 5.34
N LEU A 296 -16.10 2.21 5.81
CA LEU A 296 -15.50 3.43 6.35
C LEU A 296 -14.66 3.14 7.60
N SER A 297 -15.19 2.36 8.55
CA SER A 297 -14.46 1.96 9.76
C SER A 297 -13.16 1.22 9.42
N LEU A 298 -13.21 0.27 8.49
CA LEU A 298 -12.05 -0.50 8.06
C LEU A 298 -11.05 0.31 7.25
N ALA A 299 -11.50 1.29 6.45
CA ALA A 299 -10.61 2.24 5.79
C ALA A 299 -9.81 3.07 6.81
N VAL A 300 -10.46 3.51 7.90
CA VAL A 300 -9.76 4.19 9.00
C VAL A 300 -8.72 3.27 9.64
N GLN A 301 -9.07 2.00 9.91
CA GLN A 301 -8.13 1.06 10.53
C GLN A 301 -6.95 0.69 9.62
N ARG A 302 -7.16 0.42 8.32
CA ARG A 302 -6.07 0.22 7.35
C ARG A 302 -5.16 1.43 7.26
N GLY A 303 -5.76 2.63 7.21
CA GLY A 303 -5.00 3.88 7.18
C GLY A 303 -4.20 4.12 8.45
N ASN A 304 -4.74 3.75 9.62
CA ASN A 304 -4.01 3.79 10.89
C ASN A 304 -2.83 2.82 10.88
N ALA A 305 -3.04 1.59 10.39
CA ALA A 305 -1.99 0.59 10.28
C ALA A 305 -0.87 1.08 9.36
N ALA A 306 -1.20 1.56 8.15
CA ALA A 306 -0.22 2.18 7.25
C ALA A 306 0.51 3.34 7.92
N SER A 307 -0.19 4.21 8.65
CA SER A 307 0.47 5.33 9.36
C SER A 307 1.48 4.90 10.42
N VAL A 308 1.23 3.78 11.09
CA VAL A 308 2.12 3.22 12.12
C VAL A 308 3.25 2.40 11.48
N MET A 309 2.95 1.59 10.47
CA MET A 309 3.90 0.72 9.78
C MET A 309 4.82 1.47 8.83
N ASP A 310 4.39 2.56 8.19
CA ASP A 310 5.24 3.45 7.40
C ASP A 310 6.47 3.95 8.17
N LEU A 311 6.37 4.00 9.51
CA LEU A 311 7.48 4.40 10.36
C LEU A 311 8.53 3.29 10.54
N GLU A 312 8.13 2.04 10.34
CA GLU A 312 8.95 0.83 10.48
C GLU A 312 9.41 0.28 9.09
N GLU A 313 8.51 0.24 8.10
CA GLU A 313 8.74 -0.29 6.74
C GLU A 313 9.62 0.60 5.85
N ASN A 314 9.59 1.93 6.05
CA ASN A 314 10.49 2.82 5.34
C ASN A 314 11.97 2.58 5.68
N LYS A 315 12.29 1.80 6.72
CA LYS A 315 13.67 1.42 7.04
C LYS A 315 14.24 0.37 6.07
N TYR A 316 13.40 -0.51 5.52
CA TYR A 316 13.85 -1.67 4.74
C TYR A 316 13.49 -1.59 3.25
N THR A 317 12.69 -0.62 2.87
CA THR A 317 12.30 -0.41 1.46
C THR A 317 13.32 0.50 0.78
N PHE A 318 13.88 0.05 -0.34
CA PHE A 318 14.80 0.80 -1.19
C PHE A 318 14.27 0.82 -2.61
N VAL A 319 14.51 1.92 -3.33
CA VAL A 319 14.06 2.08 -4.71
C VAL A 319 15.19 2.56 -5.60
N GLU A 320 15.22 2.05 -6.84
CA GLU A 320 16.16 2.43 -7.88
C GLU A 320 15.43 3.04 -9.10
N PRO A 321 14.83 4.24 -8.99
CA PRO A 321 14.14 4.88 -10.11
C PRO A 321 15.09 5.25 -11.27
N ARG A 322 14.56 5.25 -12.49
CA ARG A 322 15.27 5.58 -13.73
C ARG A 322 14.99 7.02 -14.17
N LEU A 323 16.02 7.77 -14.52
CA LEU A 323 15.94 9.13 -15.08
C LEU A 323 16.61 9.20 -16.45
N SER A 324 15.97 9.86 -17.41
CA SER A 324 16.46 9.87 -18.80
C SER A 324 17.53 10.92 -19.05
N ILE A 325 18.59 10.51 -19.75
CA ILE A 325 19.45 11.40 -20.54
C ILE A 325 19.34 10.95 -22.00
N TYR A 326 18.95 11.87 -22.88
CA TYR A 326 18.67 11.56 -24.29
C TYR A 326 19.89 11.71 -25.20
N CYS A 327 21.01 12.24 -24.68
CA CYS A 327 22.27 12.41 -25.40
C CYS A 327 22.20 13.29 -26.66
N LYS A 328 21.26 14.24 -26.71
CA LYS A 328 21.15 15.27 -27.75
C LYS A 328 22.13 16.41 -27.52
N SER A 329 22.46 16.68 -26.26
CA SER A 329 23.37 17.77 -25.89
C SER A 329 24.02 17.50 -24.53
N LYS A 330 25.31 17.86 -24.41
CA LYS A 330 26.05 17.88 -23.12
C LYS A 330 25.34 18.61 -21.98
N ASN A 331 24.52 19.62 -22.31
CA ASN A 331 23.80 20.45 -21.32
C ASN A 331 22.65 19.70 -20.62
N GLU A 332 22.26 18.52 -21.09
CA GLU A 332 21.23 17.70 -20.42
C GLU A 332 21.62 17.33 -18.99
N TRP A 333 22.90 17.00 -18.76
CA TRP A 333 23.41 16.69 -17.43
C TRP A 333 23.31 17.86 -16.45
N ALA A 334 23.65 19.07 -16.89
CA ALA A 334 23.54 20.26 -16.04
C ALA A 334 22.07 20.56 -15.68
N LYS A 335 21.14 20.41 -16.64
CA LYS A 335 19.71 20.56 -16.39
C LYS A 335 19.18 19.52 -15.40
N LEU A 336 19.56 18.26 -15.57
CA LEU A 336 19.13 17.16 -14.69
C LEU A 336 19.67 17.34 -13.28
N ALA A 337 20.95 17.68 -13.15
CA ALA A 337 21.59 17.95 -11.87
C ALA A 337 20.93 19.13 -11.14
N SER A 338 20.66 20.22 -11.85
CA SER A 338 20.00 21.39 -11.27
C SER A 338 18.58 21.07 -10.81
N TRP A 339 17.83 20.27 -11.58
CA TRP A 339 16.53 19.76 -11.15
C TRP A 339 16.65 18.91 -9.87
N ALA A 340 17.61 18.00 -9.80
CA ALA A 340 17.79 17.10 -8.66
C ALA A 340 18.13 17.88 -7.37
N VAL A 341 19.06 18.84 -7.44
CA VAL A 341 19.46 19.66 -6.30
C VAL A 341 18.32 20.58 -5.85
N ARG A 342 17.62 21.23 -6.79
CA ARG A 342 16.52 22.16 -6.45
C ARG A 342 15.32 21.47 -5.81
N ASN A 343 15.06 20.21 -6.15
CA ASN A 343 13.94 19.45 -5.61
C ASN A 343 14.32 18.56 -4.43
N ASP A 344 15.57 18.63 -3.94
CA ASP A 344 16.09 17.85 -2.81
C ASP A 344 15.75 16.36 -2.90
N VAL A 345 16.00 15.74 -4.06
CA VAL A 345 15.65 14.33 -4.32
C VAL A 345 16.63 13.33 -3.67
N HIS A 346 17.43 13.80 -2.72
CA HIS A 346 18.41 13.02 -1.98
C HIS A 346 17.73 12.13 -0.93
N SER A 347 18.01 10.83 -0.94
CA SER A 347 17.57 9.91 0.12
C SER A 347 18.55 8.75 0.31
N ASN A 348 18.64 8.22 1.53
CA ASN A 348 19.38 6.99 1.81
C ASN A 348 18.69 5.75 1.23
N HIS A 349 17.38 5.85 0.93
CA HIS A 349 16.56 4.77 0.38
C HIS A 349 16.46 4.78 -1.15
N VAL A 350 16.95 5.85 -1.79
CA VAL A 350 16.80 6.07 -3.22
C VAL A 350 18.19 6.12 -3.86
N ARG A 351 18.37 5.36 -4.93
CA ARG A 351 19.52 5.47 -5.83
C ARG A 351 19.02 5.61 -7.25
N TRP A 352 19.76 6.32 -8.09
CA TRP A 352 19.29 6.65 -9.43
C TRP A 352 20.05 5.85 -10.49
N LEU A 353 19.31 5.27 -11.43
CA LEU A 353 19.87 4.80 -12.70
C LEU A 353 19.59 5.81 -13.79
N ILE A 354 20.57 6.02 -14.67
CA ILE A 354 20.44 6.89 -15.81
C ILE A 354 20.04 6.05 -17.01
N GLN A 355 18.79 6.19 -17.45
CA GLN A 355 18.29 5.53 -18.64
C GLN A 355 18.70 6.31 -19.89
N VAL A 356 19.23 5.59 -20.88
CA VAL A 356 19.76 6.11 -22.13
C VAL A 356 18.95 5.50 -23.27
N PRO A 357 18.00 6.25 -23.85
CA PRO A 357 17.20 5.78 -24.97
C PRO A 357 18.02 5.59 -26.25
N ARG A 358 17.91 4.42 -26.90
CA ARG A 358 18.59 4.06 -28.16
C ARG A 358 17.92 4.69 -29.39
N LEU A 359 17.89 6.03 -29.43
CA LEU A 359 17.15 6.82 -30.44
C LEU A 359 18.08 7.59 -31.39
N TYR A 360 19.28 7.06 -31.69
CA TYR A 360 20.27 7.78 -32.51
C TYR A 360 19.77 8.03 -33.93
N ASP A 361 19.12 7.04 -34.55
CA ASP A 361 18.44 7.14 -35.84
C ASP A 361 17.54 8.38 -35.94
N ILE A 362 16.68 8.61 -34.94
CA ILE A 362 15.78 9.77 -34.90
C ILE A 362 16.58 11.08 -34.86
N TYR A 363 17.67 11.12 -34.11
CA TYR A 363 18.51 12.32 -34.00
C TYR A 363 19.33 12.55 -35.27
N ARG A 364 19.73 11.48 -35.94
CA ARG A 364 20.47 11.55 -37.20
C ARG A 364 19.58 12.05 -38.33
N ILE A 365 18.37 11.51 -38.47
CA ILE A 365 17.36 11.96 -39.46
C ILE A 365 17.00 13.44 -39.25
N LYS A 366 16.92 13.87 -37.99
CA LYS A 366 16.66 15.28 -37.64
C LYS A 366 17.89 16.18 -37.73
N ASN A 367 19.05 15.66 -38.16
CA ASN A 367 20.34 16.36 -38.20
C ASN A 367 20.73 17.03 -36.88
N ILE A 368 20.34 16.43 -35.74
CA ILE A 368 20.72 16.87 -34.40
C ILE A 368 22.15 16.40 -34.07
N LEU A 369 22.50 15.18 -34.50
CA LEU A 369 23.81 14.57 -34.29
C LEU A 369 24.47 14.23 -35.64
N LYS A 370 25.79 14.40 -35.72
CA LYS A 370 26.58 14.14 -36.94
C LYS A 370 26.95 12.67 -37.10
N ASN A 371 27.35 12.04 -36.01
CA ASN A 371 27.79 10.64 -35.93
C ASN A 371 27.50 10.08 -34.54
N PHE A 372 27.69 8.77 -34.37
CA PHE A 372 27.46 8.13 -33.07
C PHE A 372 28.45 8.58 -31.98
N GLN A 373 29.66 9.03 -32.35
CA GLN A 373 30.60 9.59 -31.39
C GLN A 373 30.02 10.81 -30.66
N GLU A 374 29.27 11.67 -31.35
CA GLU A 374 28.63 12.83 -30.71
C GLU A 374 27.60 12.41 -29.66
N PHE A 375 26.87 11.30 -29.89
CA PHE A 375 25.97 10.71 -28.90
C PHE A 375 26.74 10.27 -27.64
N LEU A 376 27.86 9.56 -27.80
CA LEU A 376 28.70 9.10 -26.69
C LEU A 376 29.35 10.27 -25.94
N SER A 377 29.86 11.27 -26.68
CA SER A 377 30.44 12.49 -26.09
C SER A 377 29.42 13.31 -25.31
N ASN A 378 28.16 13.36 -25.76
CA ASN A 378 27.08 14.00 -25.00
C ASN A 378 26.78 13.26 -23.69
N LEU A 379 26.95 11.94 -23.66
CA LEU A 379 26.72 11.11 -22.48
C LEU A 379 27.88 11.17 -21.49
N PHE A 380 29.12 10.97 -21.94
CA PHE A 380 30.28 10.73 -21.06
C PHE A 380 31.19 11.94 -20.84
N ASP A 381 31.36 12.86 -21.79
CA ASP A 381 32.29 13.99 -21.61
C ASP A 381 31.96 14.83 -20.36
N PRO A 382 30.69 15.18 -20.06
CA PRO A 382 30.36 15.94 -18.85
C PRO A 382 30.72 15.18 -17.56
N LEU A 383 30.66 13.85 -17.61
CA LEU A 383 31.00 12.99 -16.47
C LEU A 383 32.51 12.90 -16.25
N PHE A 384 33.30 12.84 -17.33
CA PHE A 384 34.75 12.93 -17.26
C PHE A 384 35.18 14.29 -16.71
N GLN A 385 34.64 15.39 -17.25
CA GLN A 385 34.97 16.74 -16.81
C GLN A 385 34.73 16.95 -15.31
N VAL A 386 33.55 16.56 -14.81
CA VAL A 386 33.19 16.72 -13.40
C VAL A 386 33.91 15.75 -12.47
N SER A 387 34.41 14.62 -13.00
CA SER A 387 35.27 13.72 -12.23
C SER A 387 36.66 14.35 -12.08
N ILE A 388 37.28 14.79 -13.18
CA ILE A 388 38.58 15.47 -13.15
C ILE A 388 38.56 16.70 -12.24
N ASP A 389 37.55 17.57 -12.40
CA ASP A 389 37.38 18.78 -11.61
C ASP A 389 35.93 18.90 -11.09
N PRO A 390 35.67 18.52 -9.83
CA PRO A 390 34.36 18.68 -9.20
C PRO A 390 33.82 20.12 -9.18
N SER A 391 34.69 21.13 -9.29
CA SER A 391 34.29 22.55 -9.28
C SER A 391 33.68 23.00 -10.61
N SER A 392 33.97 22.30 -11.70
CA SER A 392 33.42 22.57 -13.04
C SER A 392 31.89 22.52 -13.07
N ASN A 393 31.28 21.61 -12.30
CA ASN A 393 29.84 21.53 -12.10
C ASN A 393 29.51 20.88 -10.76
N THR A 394 29.39 21.73 -9.72
CA THR A 394 29.14 21.27 -8.35
C THR A 394 27.78 20.59 -8.16
N GLU A 395 26.74 21.01 -8.90
CA GLU A 395 25.42 20.38 -8.84
C GLU A 395 25.47 18.96 -9.42
N LEU A 396 26.16 18.79 -10.55
CA LEU A 396 26.33 17.49 -11.18
C LEU A 396 27.19 16.57 -10.30
N HIS A 397 28.30 17.07 -9.76
CA HIS A 397 29.14 16.31 -8.83
C HIS A 397 28.31 15.74 -7.66
N LYS A 398 27.49 16.59 -7.01
CA LYS A 398 26.60 16.18 -5.92
C LYS A 398 25.60 15.13 -6.38
N PHE A 399 24.93 15.36 -7.50
CA PHE A 399 23.92 14.43 -8.02
C PHE A 399 24.52 13.05 -8.32
N LEU A 400 25.74 13.01 -8.89
CA LEU A 400 26.41 11.75 -9.22
C LEU A 400 26.73 10.88 -8.00
N THR A 401 26.80 11.45 -6.79
CA THR A 401 27.00 10.65 -5.56
C THR A 401 25.80 9.73 -5.24
N HIS A 402 24.64 9.98 -5.83
CA HIS A 402 23.41 9.17 -5.69
C HIS A 402 23.08 8.36 -6.94
N VAL A 403 23.82 8.57 -8.03
CA VAL A 403 23.71 7.79 -9.26
C VAL A 403 24.55 6.53 -9.13
N ILE A 404 23.97 5.39 -9.47
CA ILE A 404 24.62 4.08 -9.32
C ILE A 404 24.95 3.41 -10.64
N GLY A 405 24.32 3.83 -11.75
CA GLY A 405 24.53 3.11 -13.00
C GLY A 405 23.77 3.66 -14.20
N PHE A 406 23.97 2.97 -15.32
CA PHE A 406 23.36 3.26 -16.61
C PHE A 406 22.47 2.12 -17.07
N ASP A 407 21.41 2.47 -17.79
CA ASP A 407 20.39 1.57 -18.29
C ASP A 407 20.12 1.90 -19.76
N SER A 408 20.40 1.00 -20.70
CA SER A 408 20.08 1.21 -22.12
C SER A 408 18.65 0.78 -22.39
N VAL A 409 17.82 1.66 -22.99
CA VAL A 409 16.38 1.44 -23.20
C VAL A 409 15.94 1.76 -24.62
N ASP A 410 14.96 1.03 -25.14
CA ASP A 410 14.08 1.32 -26.30
C ASP A 410 13.26 0.04 -26.55
N ASP A 411 12.32 0.07 -27.50
CA ASP A 411 11.58 -1.11 -27.97
C ASP A 411 12.53 -2.18 -28.54
N GLU A 412 12.77 -3.24 -27.77
CA GLU A 412 13.62 -4.38 -28.14
C GLU A 412 13.05 -5.23 -29.29
N SER A 413 11.78 -5.01 -29.69
CA SER A 413 11.16 -5.75 -30.79
C SER A 413 11.48 -5.20 -32.19
N LYS A 414 12.08 -3.99 -32.26
CA LYS A 414 12.50 -3.39 -33.53
C LYS A 414 13.53 -4.29 -34.23
N PRO A 415 13.38 -4.53 -35.55
CA PRO A 415 14.33 -5.34 -36.29
C PRO A 415 15.70 -4.65 -36.33
N GLU A 416 16.75 -5.41 -36.02
CA GLU A 416 18.13 -4.96 -36.07
C GLU A 416 19.04 -6.09 -36.57
N ASN A 417 20.22 -5.74 -37.10
CA ASN A 417 21.26 -6.70 -37.42
C ASN A 417 22.17 -6.93 -36.20
N SER A 418 21.88 -7.98 -35.42
CA SER A 418 22.62 -8.28 -34.19
C SER A 418 24.00 -8.91 -34.40
N ASN A 419 24.42 -9.17 -35.65
CA ASN A 419 25.74 -9.74 -35.94
C ASN A 419 26.82 -8.65 -35.85
N LEU A 420 27.46 -8.57 -34.68
CA LEU A 420 28.67 -7.77 -34.50
C LEU A 420 29.83 -8.40 -35.29
N ASN A 421 30.56 -7.60 -36.06
CA ASN A 421 31.72 -8.04 -36.84
C ASN A 421 32.90 -7.08 -36.69
N ASP A 422 34.11 -7.57 -36.95
CA ASP A 422 35.36 -6.80 -36.81
C ASP A 422 35.48 -5.63 -37.80
N HIS A 423 34.64 -5.61 -38.83
CA HIS A 423 34.60 -4.56 -39.85
C HIS A 423 33.52 -3.50 -39.58
N MET A 424 32.89 -3.52 -38.41
CA MET A 424 31.95 -2.49 -38.01
C MET A 424 32.67 -1.14 -37.88
N LYS A 425 32.03 -0.09 -38.40
CA LYS A 425 32.53 1.29 -38.32
C LYS A 425 32.71 1.73 -36.87
N THR A 426 33.71 2.55 -36.60
CA THR A 426 33.87 3.19 -35.29
C THR A 426 32.77 4.25 -35.06
N PRO A 427 32.55 4.72 -33.82
CA PRO A 427 31.52 5.72 -33.53
C PRO A 427 31.70 7.03 -34.32
N GLU A 428 32.95 7.42 -34.61
CA GLU A 428 33.28 8.61 -35.40
C GLU A 428 32.84 8.46 -36.86
N GLU A 429 32.94 7.24 -37.39
CA GLU A 429 32.63 6.89 -38.78
C GLU A 429 31.17 6.46 -38.96
N TRP A 430 30.46 6.14 -37.86
CA TRP A 430 29.04 5.79 -37.88
C TRP A 430 28.18 7.03 -38.11
N ASN A 431 28.02 7.38 -39.39
CA ASN A 431 27.26 8.54 -39.85
C ASN A 431 26.00 8.18 -40.67
N HIS A 432 25.67 6.89 -40.73
CA HIS A 432 24.47 6.35 -41.39
C HIS A 432 23.18 6.68 -40.62
N GLU A 433 22.05 6.68 -41.31
CA GLU A 433 20.71 6.91 -40.71
C GLU A 433 20.19 5.68 -39.95
N GLU A 434 20.76 4.50 -40.20
CA GLU A 434 20.42 3.27 -39.47
C GLU A 434 20.92 3.34 -38.02
N ASN A 435 20.07 2.88 -37.09
CA ASN A 435 20.39 2.83 -35.68
C ASN A 435 21.48 1.77 -35.43
N PRO A 436 22.53 2.05 -34.63
CA PRO A 436 23.48 1.03 -34.24
C PRO A 436 22.79 -0.15 -33.53
N PRO A 437 23.24 -1.39 -33.75
CA PRO A 437 22.68 -2.55 -33.06
C PRO A 437 22.79 -2.44 -31.54
N TYR A 438 21.89 -3.11 -30.81
CA TYR A 438 21.89 -3.17 -29.35
C TYR A 438 23.27 -3.48 -28.76
N GLY A 439 23.96 -4.49 -29.31
CA GLY A 439 25.28 -4.89 -28.82
C GLY A 439 26.35 -3.80 -29.01
N TYR A 440 26.22 -2.99 -30.06
CA TYR A 440 27.11 -1.86 -30.33
C TYR A 440 26.94 -0.76 -29.27
N TYR A 441 25.69 -0.42 -28.94
CA TYR A 441 25.37 0.51 -27.85
C TYR A 441 25.99 0.06 -26.53
N LEU A 442 25.74 -1.20 -26.13
CA LEU A 442 26.23 -1.73 -24.87
C LEU A 442 27.75 -1.75 -24.80
N TYR A 443 28.42 -2.15 -25.89
CA TYR A 443 29.88 -2.19 -25.95
C TYR A 443 30.50 -0.82 -25.71
N TYR A 444 30.09 0.21 -26.46
CA TYR A 444 30.69 1.54 -26.31
C TYR A 444 30.26 2.23 -25.02
N MET A 445 29.04 1.99 -24.52
CA MET A 445 28.65 2.46 -23.19
C MET A 445 29.50 1.81 -22.09
N TYR A 446 29.72 0.49 -22.17
CA TYR A 446 30.55 -0.25 -21.24
C TYR A 446 32.01 0.23 -21.27
N ALA A 447 32.62 0.32 -22.46
CA ALA A 447 34.02 0.72 -22.62
C ALA A 447 34.28 2.11 -22.03
N ASN A 448 33.43 3.10 -22.33
CA ASN A 448 33.54 4.44 -21.76
C ASN A 448 33.32 4.43 -20.25
N MET A 449 32.33 3.69 -19.75
CA MET A 449 32.04 3.56 -18.33
C MET A 449 33.20 2.92 -17.56
N VAL A 450 33.89 1.92 -18.11
CA VAL A 450 35.06 1.28 -17.47
C VAL A 450 36.19 2.29 -17.27
N ILE A 451 36.53 3.06 -18.30
CA ILE A 451 37.57 4.09 -18.19
C ILE A 451 37.16 5.20 -17.22
N LEU A 452 35.90 5.65 -17.27
CA LEU A 452 35.36 6.63 -16.32
C LEU A 452 35.41 6.12 -14.88
N ASN A 453 35.06 4.86 -14.67
CA ASN A 453 35.09 4.24 -13.34
C ASN A 453 36.51 4.12 -12.81
N GLN A 454 37.49 3.81 -13.66
CA GLN A 454 38.89 3.77 -13.26
C GLN A 454 39.35 5.14 -12.74
N LEU A 455 39.08 6.21 -13.50
CA LEU A 455 39.35 7.59 -13.09
C LEU A 455 38.66 7.94 -11.76
N ARG A 456 37.35 7.67 -11.67
CA ARG A 456 36.55 7.99 -10.47
C ARG A 456 37.05 7.24 -9.24
N LYS A 457 37.45 5.98 -9.40
CA LYS A 457 38.02 5.16 -8.32
C LYS A 457 39.36 5.72 -7.84
N GLU A 458 40.24 6.16 -8.74
CA GLU A 458 41.51 6.81 -8.39
C GLU A 458 41.30 8.12 -7.61
N GLN A 459 40.20 8.82 -7.87
CA GLN A 459 39.81 10.03 -7.15
C GLN A 459 38.96 9.78 -5.89
N GLY A 460 38.70 8.51 -5.53
CA GLY A 460 37.88 8.15 -4.37
C GLY A 460 36.38 8.45 -4.53
N LEU A 461 35.89 8.59 -5.76
CA LEU A 461 34.48 8.83 -6.10
C LEU A 461 33.72 7.51 -6.30
N ASN A 462 32.38 7.56 -6.22
CA ASN A 462 31.54 6.40 -6.52
C ASN A 462 31.65 5.99 -8.00
N THR A 463 31.60 4.69 -8.26
CA THR A 463 31.60 4.11 -9.62
C THR A 463 30.20 3.74 -10.07
N PHE A 464 30.05 3.45 -11.36
CA PHE A 464 28.79 3.12 -12.00
C PHE A 464 28.77 1.66 -12.49
N VAL A 465 27.58 1.07 -12.51
CA VAL A 465 27.35 -0.25 -13.11
C VAL A 465 26.46 -0.14 -14.35
N LEU A 466 26.59 -1.09 -15.28
CA LEU A 466 25.71 -1.20 -16.44
C LEU A 466 24.60 -2.20 -16.14
N ARG A 467 23.34 -1.76 -16.21
CA ARG A 467 22.14 -2.56 -15.92
C ARG A 467 21.04 -2.32 -16.97
N PRO A 468 21.21 -2.83 -18.21
CA PRO A 468 20.33 -2.49 -19.32
C PRO A 468 18.97 -3.19 -19.25
N HIS A 469 17.97 -2.59 -19.89
CA HIS A 469 16.79 -3.31 -20.35
C HIS A 469 17.23 -4.29 -21.43
N CYS A 470 17.02 -5.58 -21.14
CA CYS A 470 17.48 -6.67 -21.97
C CYS A 470 16.57 -7.88 -21.83
N GLY A 471 16.18 -8.45 -22.97
CA GLY A 471 15.46 -9.70 -23.07
C GLY A 471 13.98 -9.59 -22.72
N GLU A 472 13.38 -8.42 -22.87
CA GLU A 472 11.92 -8.29 -22.93
C GLU A 472 11.38 -8.87 -24.25
N ALA A 473 12.06 -8.51 -25.34
CA ALA A 473 11.81 -8.95 -26.70
C ALA A 473 13.14 -9.12 -27.44
N GLY A 474 13.13 -9.05 -28.78
CA GLY A 474 14.34 -9.04 -29.57
C GLY A 474 15.07 -10.39 -29.70
N PRO A 475 16.23 -10.38 -30.38
CA PRO A 475 17.04 -11.55 -30.65
C PRO A 475 17.82 -12.04 -29.41
N PRO A 476 18.12 -13.35 -29.30
CA PRO A 476 18.89 -13.92 -28.18
C PRO A 476 20.27 -13.29 -27.96
N ALA A 477 20.85 -12.71 -29.01
CA ALA A 477 22.14 -12.03 -28.95
C ALA A 477 22.17 -10.88 -27.92
N HIS A 478 21.04 -10.23 -27.65
CA HIS A 478 20.95 -9.18 -26.60
C HIS A 478 21.37 -9.72 -25.24
N LEU A 479 20.86 -10.90 -24.88
CA LEU A 479 21.18 -11.57 -23.62
C LEU A 479 22.65 -12.01 -23.57
N SER A 480 23.21 -12.47 -24.69
CA SER A 480 24.63 -12.84 -24.77
C SER A 480 25.55 -11.64 -24.55
N VAL A 481 25.22 -10.48 -25.13
CA VAL A 481 26.01 -9.26 -24.93
C VAL A 481 25.84 -8.72 -23.50
N ALA A 482 24.61 -8.69 -22.98
CA ALA A 482 24.37 -8.26 -21.61
C ALA A 482 25.05 -9.17 -20.59
N PHE A 483 25.11 -10.48 -20.83
CA PHE A 483 25.82 -11.43 -19.97
C PHE A 483 27.33 -11.12 -19.87
N LEU A 484 27.95 -10.62 -20.94
CA LEU A 484 29.38 -10.27 -20.96
C LEU A 484 29.68 -8.91 -20.32
N LEU A 485 28.77 -7.94 -20.44
CA LEU A 485 29.06 -6.53 -20.15
C LEU A 485 28.29 -5.96 -18.96
N ALA A 486 27.13 -6.52 -18.60
CA ALA A 486 26.24 -5.95 -17.59
C ALA A 486 26.31 -6.69 -16.25
N GLU A 487 26.07 -5.95 -15.17
CA GLU A 487 25.98 -6.48 -13.80
C GLU A 487 24.62 -7.17 -13.55
N ASN A 488 23.55 -6.65 -14.17
CA ASN A 488 22.17 -7.15 -14.06
C ASN A 488 21.35 -6.74 -15.31
N ILE A 489 20.19 -7.35 -15.52
CA ILE A 489 19.23 -7.02 -16.59
C ILE A 489 17.83 -6.76 -16.03
N SER A 490 17.05 -5.87 -16.66
CA SER A 490 15.72 -5.47 -16.16
C SER A 490 14.55 -6.42 -16.53
N HIS A 491 14.71 -7.34 -17.50
CA HIS A 491 13.61 -8.22 -17.97
C HIS A 491 13.95 -9.72 -18.00
N GLY A 492 14.79 -10.15 -18.95
CA GLY A 492 15.16 -11.56 -19.09
C GLY A 492 14.02 -12.53 -19.47
N LEU A 493 12.91 -12.06 -20.03
CA LEU A 493 11.78 -12.90 -20.48
C LEU A 493 12.19 -13.88 -21.58
N THR A 494 13.09 -13.47 -22.49
CA THR A 494 13.56 -14.30 -23.60
C THR A 494 14.53 -15.41 -23.15
N LEU A 495 15.04 -15.40 -21.91
CA LEU A 495 15.88 -16.50 -21.36
C LEU A 495 15.15 -17.85 -21.41
N LYS A 496 13.82 -17.86 -21.25
CA LYS A 496 12.99 -19.06 -21.36
C LYS A 496 13.05 -19.73 -22.74
N LYS A 497 13.40 -18.97 -23.79
CA LYS A 497 13.48 -19.45 -25.18
C LYS A 497 14.87 -20.01 -25.52
N VAL A 498 15.91 -19.65 -24.77
CA VAL A 498 17.31 -20.04 -25.04
C VAL A 498 17.58 -21.50 -24.67
N ASN A 499 16.87 -22.06 -23.67
CA ASN A 499 17.00 -23.47 -23.24
C ASN A 499 16.53 -24.52 -24.26
N ARG A 500 16.02 -24.14 -25.43
CA ARG A 500 15.62 -25.10 -26.48
C ARG A 500 16.71 -25.37 -27.53
N TYR A 501 17.87 -24.74 -27.40
CA TYR A 501 18.96 -24.80 -28.39
C TYR A 501 20.32 -25.25 -27.83
N PHE A 502 20.35 -25.71 -26.58
CA PHE A 502 21.52 -26.36 -25.96
C PHE A 502 21.20 -27.80 -25.58
#